data_AF-A0A8H9HX97-F1
#
_entry.id   AF-A0A8H9HX97-F1
#
_cell.length_a   1.000
_cell.length_b   1.000
_cell.length_c   1.000
_cell.angle_alpha   90.00
_cell.angle_beta   90.00
_cell.angle_gamma   90.00
#
_symmetry.space_group_name_H-M   'P 1'
#
loop_
_entity.id
_entity.type
_entity.pdbx_description
1 polymer ?
#
loop_
_entity_poly.entity_id
_entity_poly.type
_entity_poly.pdbx_seq_one_letter_code
_entity_poly.pdbx_strand_id
1 'polypeptide(L)'
;MGAVLRTPDVRIYQACLWAKYGGPHTYDQRLHLDSRNQSLLVPSEDPAFHQVNAFVCLNDVDDDSATRVVSRQHTSGLAYDEADLDRARRPKLYALEQSTVGPAGSLLLFEARTYHRAVDISRPGAARFVLNTAFRTAQAEWVGYHAWPFRGKRPEWVAWLARSSPAQLQALGFPPPHRPYWTPGTLRAVGLRYPGIDLSAWEA
;
A
#
# COMPACT_ATOMS: atom_id res chain seq x y z
N MET A 1 19.54 -16.62 1.79
CA MET A 1 18.68 -15.43 2.02
C MET A 1 18.11 -15.02 0.67
N GLY A 2 16.79 -15.13 0.47
CA GLY A 2 16.16 -14.76 -0.82
C GLY A 2 15.89 -13.26 -0.89
N ALA A 3 16.15 -12.62 -2.03
CA ALA A 3 15.82 -11.21 -2.24
C ALA A 3 14.30 -11.01 -2.26
N VAL A 4 13.78 -10.03 -1.51
CA VAL A 4 12.32 -9.79 -1.36
C VAL A 4 11.64 -9.54 -2.71
N LEU A 5 12.26 -8.73 -3.58
CA LEU A 5 11.75 -8.41 -4.93
C LEU A 5 12.21 -9.41 -6.02
N ARG A 6 13.05 -10.39 -5.69
CA ARG A 6 13.53 -11.47 -6.59
C ARG A 6 14.13 -11.01 -7.93
N THR A 7 14.54 -9.75 -8.04
CA THR A 7 15.23 -9.18 -9.19
C THR A 7 16.23 -8.13 -8.72
N PRO A 8 17.39 -7.98 -9.40
CA PRO A 8 18.27 -6.83 -9.18
C PRO A 8 17.73 -5.54 -9.81
N ASP A 9 16.76 -5.62 -10.73
CA ASP A 9 16.23 -4.47 -11.45
C ASP A 9 15.10 -3.80 -10.65
N VAL A 10 15.51 -2.95 -9.70
CA VAL A 10 14.64 -2.30 -8.70
C VAL A 10 14.65 -0.78 -8.89
N ARG A 11 13.51 -0.14 -8.64
CA ARG A 11 13.36 1.32 -8.61
C ARG A 11 12.81 1.76 -7.26
N ILE A 12 13.34 2.86 -6.73
CA ILE A 12 12.72 3.58 -5.63
C ILE A 12 11.57 4.42 -6.17
N TYR A 13 10.44 4.44 -5.47
CA TYR A 13 9.29 5.26 -5.87
C TYR A 13 8.76 6.17 -4.76
N GLN A 14 9.26 5.99 -3.54
CA GLN A 14 8.98 6.84 -2.39
C GLN A 14 10.24 6.95 -1.53
N ALA A 15 10.56 8.17 -1.09
CA ALA A 15 11.54 8.45 -0.05
C ALA A 15 11.10 9.73 0.66
N CYS A 16 10.54 9.62 1.86
CA CYS A 16 10.11 10.78 2.63
C CYS A 16 10.31 10.57 4.13
N LEU A 17 10.61 11.68 4.81
CA LEU A 17 10.68 11.72 6.26
C LEU A 17 9.26 11.95 6.81
N TRP A 18 8.83 11.08 7.73
CA TRP A 18 7.62 11.29 8.51
C TRP A 18 7.98 11.55 9.96
N ALA A 19 7.42 12.63 10.49
CA ALA A 19 7.44 12.96 11.90
C ALA A 19 6.00 12.92 12.43
N LYS A 20 5.76 12.11 13.45
CA LYS A 20 4.49 12.08 14.19
C LYS A 20 4.78 12.47 15.64
N TYR A 21 3.98 13.37 16.18
CA TYR A 21 4.16 13.94 17.52
C TYR A 21 2.90 13.73 18.34
N GLY A 22 3.05 13.28 19.58
CA GLY A 22 1.93 13.15 20.49
C GLY A 22 1.34 14.49 20.88
N GLY A 23 0.02 14.54 21.06
CA GLY A 23 -0.71 15.79 21.33
C GLY A 23 -2.14 15.76 20.80
N PRO A 24 -2.68 16.89 20.30
CA PRO A 24 -4.10 17.01 19.95
C PRO A 24 -4.50 16.34 18.63
N HIS A 25 -3.52 15.89 17.83
CA HIS A 25 -3.78 15.22 16.57
C HIS A 25 -3.77 13.71 16.76
N THR A 26 -4.79 13.04 16.24
CA THR A 26 -4.81 11.57 16.19
C THR A 26 -4.10 11.07 14.94
N TYR A 27 -3.26 10.04 15.12
CA TYR A 27 -2.65 9.29 14.02
C TYR A 27 -3.24 7.90 13.84
N ASP A 28 -4.30 7.56 14.59
CA ASP A 28 -4.90 6.23 14.48
C ASP A 28 -5.43 6.01 13.06
N GLN A 29 -5.00 4.91 12.46
CA GLN A 29 -5.45 4.51 11.14
C GLN A 29 -6.21 3.19 11.25
N ARG A 30 -7.10 2.96 10.30
CA ARG A 30 -7.62 1.61 10.06
C ARG A 30 -6.51 0.72 9.50
N LEU A 31 -6.62 -0.60 9.67
CA LEU A 31 -5.74 -1.54 8.98
C LEU A 31 -5.92 -1.32 7.48
N HIS A 32 -4.84 -1.00 6.78
CA HIS A 32 -4.91 -0.65 5.37
C HIS A 32 -3.76 -1.22 4.55
N LEU A 33 -3.97 -1.19 3.23
CA LEU A 33 -2.94 -1.40 2.22
C LEU A 33 -2.53 -0.04 1.63
N ASP A 34 -1.25 0.16 1.38
CA ASP A 34 -0.75 1.37 0.73
C ASP A 34 -1.00 1.39 -0.79
N SER A 35 -1.50 0.28 -1.35
CA SER A 35 -1.75 0.16 -2.79
C SER A 35 -2.69 1.23 -3.36
N ARG A 36 -3.55 1.85 -2.54
CA ARG A 36 -4.47 2.91 -2.99
C ARG A 36 -3.85 4.30 -3.13
N ASN A 37 -2.72 4.58 -2.49
CA ASN A 37 -1.97 5.84 -2.62
C ASN A 37 -0.56 5.64 -3.22
N GLN A 38 -0.19 4.40 -3.53
CA GLN A 38 1.06 4.05 -4.22
C GLN A 38 0.83 3.51 -5.64
N SER A 39 -0.43 3.27 -6.03
CA SER A 39 -0.81 2.79 -7.36
C SER A 39 -2.25 3.20 -7.70
N LEU A 40 -2.52 3.45 -8.98
CA LEU A 40 -3.90 3.49 -9.51
C LEU A 40 -4.45 2.08 -9.77
N LEU A 41 -3.59 1.08 -9.74
CA LEU A 41 -3.94 -0.32 -9.89
C LEU A 41 -3.94 -1.06 -8.56
N VAL A 42 -4.40 -2.30 -8.56
CA VAL A 42 -4.36 -3.18 -7.39
C VAL A 42 -3.01 -3.91 -7.32
N PRO A 43 -2.59 -4.42 -6.14
CA PRO A 43 -1.40 -5.27 -6.06
C PRO A 43 -1.54 -6.55 -6.89
N SER A 44 -0.44 -7.00 -7.47
CA SER A 44 -0.35 -8.31 -8.14
C SER A 44 0.30 -9.35 -7.22
N GLU A 45 -0.03 -10.62 -7.45
CA GLU A 45 0.64 -11.75 -6.81
C GLU A 45 1.91 -12.19 -7.53
N ASP A 46 2.04 -11.82 -8.80
CA ASP A 46 3.21 -12.11 -9.62
C ASP A 46 4.45 -11.34 -9.08
N PRO A 47 5.53 -12.05 -8.71
CA PRO A 47 6.78 -11.45 -8.25
C PRO A 47 7.35 -10.38 -9.19
N ALA A 48 7.06 -10.48 -10.50
CA ALA A 48 7.49 -9.49 -11.48
C ALA A 48 6.95 -8.09 -11.19
N PHE A 49 5.87 -7.94 -10.41
CA PHE A 49 5.24 -6.65 -10.11
C PHE A 49 5.17 -6.32 -8.61
N HIS A 50 6.00 -6.97 -7.79
CA HIS A 50 5.99 -6.77 -6.34
C HIS A 50 6.52 -5.37 -5.94
N GLN A 51 6.06 -4.94 -4.78
CA GLN A 51 6.39 -3.68 -4.13
C GLN A 51 6.72 -3.97 -2.68
N VAL A 52 7.74 -3.29 -2.14
CA VAL A 52 8.17 -3.41 -0.75
C VAL A 52 8.28 -2.01 -0.16
N ASN A 53 7.61 -1.82 0.98
CA ASN A 53 7.77 -0.65 1.83
C ASN A 53 8.82 -0.95 2.92
N ALA A 54 9.55 0.08 3.29
CA ALA A 54 10.66 0.05 4.23
C ALA A 54 10.58 1.28 5.15
N PHE A 55 10.30 1.04 6.42
CA PHE A 55 10.29 2.08 7.46
C PHE A 55 11.55 1.95 8.30
N VAL A 56 12.46 2.90 8.15
CA VAL A 56 13.65 3.01 9.00
C VAL A 56 13.32 3.91 10.19
N CYS A 57 13.36 3.36 11.40
CA CYS A 57 13.14 4.12 12.63
C CYS A 57 14.36 5.01 12.90
N LEU A 58 14.15 6.32 13.01
CA LEU A 58 15.23 7.29 13.26
C LEU A 58 15.39 7.63 14.74
N ASN A 59 14.45 7.18 15.57
CA ASN A 59 14.50 7.19 17.02
C ASN A 59 13.94 5.88 17.56
N ASP A 60 14.07 5.65 18.87
CA ASP A 60 13.44 4.52 19.55
C ASP A 60 11.92 4.60 19.40
N VAL A 61 11.30 3.46 19.07
CA VAL A 61 9.87 3.32 18.86
C VAL A 61 9.30 2.40 19.92
N ASP A 62 8.58 2.99 20.87
CA ASP A 62 7.85 2.27 21.91
C ASP A 62 6.50 1.72 21.39
N ASP A 63 5.90 0.80 22.15
CA ASP A 63 4.66 0.12 21.73
C ASP A 63 3.48 1.09 21.54
N ASP A 64 3.47 2.20 22.29
CA ASP A 64 2.47 3.27 22.21
C ASP A 64 2.56 4.12 20.92
N SER A 65 3.60 3.91 20.11
CA SER A 65 3.80 4.61 18.84
C SER A 65 4.13 3.68 17.68
N ALA A 66 4.39 2.39 17.93
CA ALA A 66 4.78 1.42 16.93
C ALA A 66 3.69 1.16 15.87
N THR A 67 4.10 1.00 14.61
CA THR A 67 3.19 0.56 13.55
C THR A 67 2.69 -0.85 13.90
N ARG A 68 1.41 -1.11 13.66
CA ARG A 68 0.83 -2.45 13.79
C ARG A 68 0.75 -3.09 12.42
N VAL A 69 1.14 -4.36 12.33
CA VAL A 69 1.13 -5.13 11.09
C VAL A 69 0.41 -6.45 11.30
N VAL A 70 -0.22 -6.99 10.25
CA VAL A 70 -0.84 -8.32 10.28
C VAL A 70 -0.11 -9.22 9.29
N SER A 71 0.31 -10.41 9.73
CA SER A 71 0.96 -11.40 8.86
C SER A 71 0.05 -11.77 7.69
N ARG A 72 0.62 -11.83 6.48
CA ARG A 72 -0.10 -12.24 5.27
C ARG A 72 -0.66 -13.66 5.34
N GLN A 73 -0.16 -14.51 6.24
CA GLN A 73 -0.73 -15.84 6.51
C GLN A 73 -2.19 -15.76 6.99
N HIS A 74 -2.60 -14.64 7.57
CA HIS A 74 -3.97 -14.41 8.04
C HIS A 74 -4.83 -13.60 7.06
N THR A 75 -4.23 -13.06 6.00
CA THR A 75 -4.90 -12.14 5.07
C THR A 75 -4.84 -12.59 3.60
N SER A 76 -4.21 -13.72 3.29
CA SER A 76 -4.04 -14.23 1.91
C SER A 76 -5.37 -14.53 1.20
N GLY A 77 -6.43 -14.84 1.94
CA GLY A 77 -7.77 -15.08 1.39
C GLY A 77 -8.63 -13.81 1.25
N LEU A 78 -8.13 -12.64 1.64
CA LEU A 78 -8.86 -11.39 1.48
C LEU A 78 -8.67 -10.86 0.06
N ALA A 79 -9.76 -10.44 -0.57
CA ALA A 79 -9.67 -9.70 -1.80
C ALA A 79 -9.02 -8.32 -1.52
N TYR A 80 -8.12 -7.90 -2.41
CA TYR A 80 -7.35 -6.65 -2.27
C TYR A 80 -8.20 -5.38 -2.52
N ASP A 81 -9.51 -5.53 -2.73
CA ASP A 81 -10.48 -4.45 -2.89
C ASP A 81 -10.87 -3.80 -1.54
N GLU A 82 -10.83 -4.54 -0.42
CA GLU A 82 -10.98 -4.00 0.94
C GLU A 82 -9.67 -3.35 1.46
N ALA A 83 -9.26 -2.24 0.85
CA ALA A 83 -7.97 -1.62 1.21
C ALA A 83 -7.96 -0.93 2.59
N ASP A 84 -9.11 -0.70 3.22
CA ASP A 84 -9.23 -0.16 4.58
C ASP A 84 -10.19 -1.06 5.36
N LEU A 85 -9.67 -1.83 6.31
CA LEU A 85 -10.46 -2.75 7.14
C LEU A 85 -10.97 -2.03 8.38
N ASP A 86 -12.26 -2.18 8.66
CA ASP A 86 -12.86 -1.60 9.86
C ASP A 86 -12.70 -2.54 11.06
N ARG A 87 -12.33 -2.01 12.23
CA ARG A 87 -12.13 -2.81 13.44
C ARG A 87 -13.39 -3.52 13.90
N ALA A 88 -14.54 -2.84 13.84
CA ALA A 88 -15.81 -3.44 14.27
C ALA A 88 -16.24 -4.56 13.31
N ARG A 89 -15.91 -4.46 12.02
CA ARG A 89 -16.22 -5.50 11.02
C ARG A 89 -15.20 -6.64 10.98
N ARG A 90 -13.93 -6.38 11.31
CA ARG A 90 -12.83 -7.35 11.24
C ARG A 90 -12.06 -7.51 12.57
N PRO A 91 -12.73 -7.68 13.72
CA PRO A 91 -12.06 -7.64 15.03
C PRO A 91 -11.00 -8.74 15.20
N LYS A 92 -11.21 -9.90 14.57
CA LYS A 92 -10.25 -11.02 14.58
C LYS A 92 -8.90 -10.65 13.94
N LEU A 93 -8.87 -9.83 12.90
CA LEU A 93 -7.62 -9.40 12.27
C LEU A 93 -6.87 -8.40 13.13
N TYR A 94 -7.59 -7.49 13.77
CA TYR A 94 -7.02 -6.55 14.73
C TYR A 94 -6.43 -7.23 15.97
N ALA A 95 -6.99 -8.37 16.39
CA ALA A 95 -6.43 -9.18 17.47
C ALA A 95 -5.13 -9.92 17.08
N LEU A 96 -4.83 -10.01 15.79
CA LEU A 96 -3.62 -10.65 15.24
C LEU A 96 -2.52 -9.63 14.88
N GLU A 97 -2.73 -8.35 15.21
CA GLU A 97 -1.75 -7.30 15.02
C GLU A 97 -0.47 -7.59 15.81
N GLN A 98 0.67 -7.41 15.14
CA GLN A 98 1.98 -7.46 15.76
C GLN A 98 2.55 -6.06 15.85
N SER A 99 3.18 -5.77 16.98
CA SER A 99 3.91 -4.52 17.18
C SER A 99 5.24 -4.53 16.45
N THR A 100 5.68 -3.34 16.05
CA THR A 100 6.98 -3.13 15.40
C THR A 100 7.91 -2.28 16.26
N VAL A 101 7.80 -2.44 17.59
CA VAL A 101 8.72 -1.84 18.57
C VAL A 101 10.15 -2.16 18.21
N GLY A 102 11.02 -1.17 18.36
CA GLY A 102 12.45 -1.36 18.16
C GLY A 102 13.24 -0.09 18.43
N PRO A 103 14.55 -0.22 18.70
CA PRO A 103 15.42 0.93 18.87
C PRO A 103 15.61 1.70 17.55
N ALA A 104 16.16 2.90 17.64
CA ALA A 104 16.66 3.66 16.48
C ALA A 104 17.54 2.78 15.58
N GLY A 105 17.36 2.90 14.26
CA GLY A 105 17.99 2.05 13.25
C GLY A 105 17.22 0.76 12.92
N SER A 106 16.16 0.42 13.68
CA SER A 106 15.29 -0.71 13.34
C SER A 106 14.61 -0.49 11.99
N LEU A 107 14.49 -1.57 11.22
CA LEU A 107 13.91 -1.57 9.89
C LEU A 107 12.69 -2.49 9.85
N LEU A 108 11.53 -1.93 9.54
CA LEU A 108 10.33 -2.69 9.17
C LEU A 108 10.26 -2.81 7.65
N LEU A 109 10.35 -4.03 7.12
CA LEU A 109 10.13 -4.36 5.71
C LEU A 109 8.80 -5.11 5.53
N PHE A 110 7.99 -4.70 4.57
CA PHE A 110 6.72 -5.36 4.26
C PHE A 110 6.31 -5.15 2.81
N GLU A 111 5.63 -6.15 2.23
CA GLU A 111 5.04 -6.00 0.90
C GLU A 111 3.86 -5.01 0.91
N ALA A 112 3.56 -4.36 -0.22
CA ALA A 112 2.39 -3.48 -0.36
C ALA A 112 1.02 -4.17 -0.13
N ARG A 113 1.04 -5.50 0.03
CA ARG A 113 -0.11 -6.38 0.34
C ARG A 113 -0.24 -6.72 1.83
N THR A 114 0.64 -6.18 2.66
CA THR A 114 0.59 -6.37 4.11
C THR A 114 -0.29 -5.30 4.73
N TYR A 115 -1.38 -5.74 5.38
CA TYR A 115 -2.22 -4.85 6.17
C TYR A 115 -1.45 -4.32 7.36
N HIS A 116 -1.49 -3.02 7.52
CA HIS A 116 -0.81 -2.33 8.61
C HIS A 116 -1.56 -1.05 8.97
N ARG A 117 -1.21 -0.46 10.11
CA ARG A 117 -1.75 0.84 10.54
C ARG A 117 -0.79 1.54 11.47
N ALA A 118 -0.89 2.87 11.50
CA ALA A 118 -0.39 3.61 12.64
C ALA A 118 -1.33 3.45 13.85
N VAL A 119 -0.72 3.46 15.03
CA VAL A 119 -1.42 3.71 16.29
C VAL A 119 -1.40 5.20 16.59
N ASP A 120 -2.36 5.63 17.41
CA ASP A 120 -2.31 6.98 17.94
C ASP A 120 -1.13 7.18 18.90
N ILE A 121 -0.54 8.37 18.88
CA ILE A 121 0.54 8.74 19.80
C ILE A 121 -0.07 9.67 20.84
N SER A 122 -0.59 9.11 21.92
CA SER A 122 -1.33 9.89 22.93
C SER A 122 -0.45 10.51 24.00
N ARG A 123 0.75 9.96 24.24
CA ARG A 123 1.66 10.43 25.29
C ARG A 123 2.23 11.82 24.92
N PRO A 124 2.01 12.85 25.75
CA PRO A 124 2.57 14.18 25.50
C PRO A 124 4.10 14.15 25.38
N GLY A 125 4.63 14.83 24.37
CA GLY A 125 6.07 14.89 24.10
C GLY A 125 6.66 13.63 23.45
N ALA A 126 5.88 12.57 23.24
CA ALA A 126 6.32 11.43 22.44
C ALA A 126 6.43 11.83 20.96
N ALA A 127 7.38 11.23 20.25
CA ALA A 127 7.55 11.44 18.83
C ALA A 127 8.04 10.17 18.15
N ARG A 128 7.66 9.99 16.88
CA ARG A 128 8.13 8.91 16.02
C ARG A 128 8.61 9.49 14.71
N PHE A 129 9.90 9.31 14.44
CA PHE A 129 10.57 9.73 13.22
C PHE A 129 10.91 8.51 12.39
N VAL A 130 10.39 8.47 11.17
CA VAL A 130 10.60 7.35 10.24
C VAL A 130 11.03 7.90 8.89
N LEU A 131 12.13 7.37 8.36
CA LEU A 131 12.38 7.47 6.92
C LEU A 131 11.55 6.38 6.23
N ASN A 132 10.49 6.80 5.55
CA ASN A 132 9.64 5.93 4.75
C ASN A 132 10.20 5.85 3.33
N THR A 133 10.67 4.67 2.96
CA THR A 133 11.14 4.36 1.60
C THR A 133 10.33 3.22 1.02
N ALA A 134 10.15 3.23 -0.30
CA ALA A 134 9.46 2.14 -0.97
C ALA A 134 10.08 1.83 -2.33
N PHE A 135 10.11 0.55 -2.64
CA PHE A 135 10.81 -0.04 -3.77
C PHE A 135 9.86 -0.91 -4.56
N ARG A 136 10.06 -0.95 -5.87
CA ARG A 136 9.31 -1.78 -6.80
C ARG A 136 10.25 -2.44 -7.78
N THR A 137 9.82 -3.54 -8.38
CA THR A 137 10.46 -4.04 -9.60
C THR A 137 10.37 -2.99 -10.70
N ALA A 138 11.33 -2.99 -11.63
CA ALA A 138 11.29 -2.08 -12.78
C ALA A 138 10.02 -2.29 -13.63
N GLN A 139 9.51 -3.53 -13.71
CA GLN A 139 8.33 -3.86 -14.51
C GLN A 139 7.01 -3.29 -13.96
N ALA A 140 6.94 -2.95 -12.66
CA ALA A 140 5.77 -2.31 -12.07
C ALA A 140 5.73 -0.79 -12.35
N GLU A 141 5.85 -0.38 -13.61
CA GLU A 141 6.07 1.02 -14.02
C GLU A 141 5.00 2.00 -13.53
N TRP A 142 3.78 1.51 -13.31
CA TRP A 142 2.62 2.28 -12.85
C TRP A 142 2.60 2.60 -11.35
N VAL A 143 3.51 1.99 -10.59
CA VAL A 143 3.62 2.22 -9.15
C VAL A 143 4.46 3.47 -8.91
N GLY A 144 3.94 4.36 -8.08
CA GLY A 144 4.55 5.63 -7.72
C GLY A 144 3.93 6.22 -6.46
N TYR A 145 4.65 7.05 -5.72
CA TYR A 145 4.07 7.80 -4.60
C TYR A 145 3.83 9.27 -4.93
N HIS A 146 4.45 9.78 -6.00
CA HIS A 146 4.27 11.15 -6.46
C HIS A 146 3.37 11.19 -7.70
N ALA A 147 2.75 12.35 -7.98
CA ALA A 147 1.78 12.57 -9.05
C ALA A 147 0.44 11.80 -8.89
N TRP A 148 0.04 11.02 -9.90
CA TRP A 148 -1.32 10.45 -10.01
C TRP A 148 -1.63 9.37 -8.98
N PRO A 149 -0.75 8.38 -8.73
CA PRO A 149 -1.03 7.32 -7.76
C PRO A 149 -1.36 7.83 -6.35
N PHE A 150 -0.73 8.93 -5.91
CA PHE A 150 -1.01 9.56 -4.62
C PHE A 150 -2.45 10.03 -4.47
N ARG A 151 -3.10 10.38 -5.60
CA ARG A 151 -4.50 10.81 -5.65
C ARG A 151 -5.47 9.62 -5.73
N GLY A 152 -4.97 8.38 -5.77
CA GLY A 152 -5.77 7.15 -5.93
C GLY A 152 -6.83 6.88 -4.86
N LYS A 153 -6.77 7.56 -3.70
CA LYS A 153 -7.78 7.52 -2.64
C LYS A 153 -8.89 8.59 -2.77
N ARG A 154 -8.73 9.58 -3.66
CA ARG A 154 -9.65 10.71 -3.76
C ARG A 154 -10.93 10.31 -4.51
N PRO A 155 -12.13 10.50 -3.95
CA PRO A 155 -13.38 10.07 -4.57
C PRO A 155 -13.58 10.65 -5.98
N GLU A 156 -13.23 11.91 -6.21
CA GLU A 156 -13.32 12.56 -7.51
C GLU A 156 -12.39 11.94 -8.55
N TRP A 157 -11.20 11.52 -8.12
CA TRP A 157 -10.21 10.87 -8.98
C TRP A 157 -10.64 9.44 -9.34
N VAL A 158 -11.19 8.71 -8.36
CA VAL A 158 -11.78 7.37 -8.57
C VAL A 158 -12.95 7.45 -9.55
N ALA A 159 -13.86 8.40 -9.36
CA ALA A 159 -15.02 8.57 -10.23
C ALA A 159 -14.62 8.96 -11.66
N TRP A 160 -13.58 9.78 -11.84
CA TRP A 160 -13.09 10.15 -13.17
C TRP A 160 -12.39 8.98 -13.87
N LEU A 161 -11.55 8.21 -13.18
CA LEU A 161 -10.91 7.01 -13.74
C LEU A 161 -11.93 5.97 -14.18
N ALA A 162 -13.00 5.76 -13.39
CA ALA A 162 -14.07 4.83 -13.73
C ALA A 162 -14.81 5.17 -15.05
N ARG A 163 -14.72 6.40 -15.55
CA ARG A 163 -15.32 6.83 -16.82
C ARG A 163 -14.30 7.14 -17.92
N SER A 164 -13.02 6.86 -17.66
CA SER A 164 -11.94 7.16 -18.59
C SER A 164 -11.84 6.09 -19.68
N SER A 165 -11.56 6.50 -20.90
CA SER A 165 -11.29 5.59 -22.01
C SER A 165 -9.99 4.78 -21.78
N PRO A 166 -9.82 3.64 -22.45
CA PRO A 166 -8.58 2.87 -22.37
C PRO A 166 -7.31 3.69 -22.68
N ALA A 167 -7.40 4.61 -23.65
CA ALA A 167 -6.29 5.50 -24.00
C ALA A 167 -5.92 6.47 -22.85
N GLN A 168 -6.92 7.04 -22.17
CA GLN A 168 -6.70 7.94 -21.03
C GLN A 168 -6.11 7.18 -19.82
N LEU A 169 -6.60 5.97 -19.56
CA LEU A 169 -6.08 5.11 -18.50
C LEU A 169 -4.62 4.75 -18.76
N GLN A 170 -4.28 4.36 -19.99
CA GLN A 170 -2.89 4.06 -20.38
C GLN A 170 -1.99 5.30 -20.31
N ALA A 171 -2.47 6.48 -20.67
CA ALA A 171 -1.73 7.74 -20.51
C ALA A 171 -1.39 8.06 -19.03
N LEU A 172 -2.15 7.50 -18.09
CA LEU A 172 -1.90 7.61 -16.64
C LEU A 172 -1.11 6.41 -16.08
N GLY A 173 -0.59 5.56 -16.95
CA GLY A 173 0.28 4.46 -16.60
C GLY A 173 -0.43 3.12 -16.43
N PHE A 174 -1.72 2.97 -16.76
CA PHE A 174 -2.30 1.62 -16.83
C PHE A 174 -1.51 0.80 -17.88
N PRO A 175 -1.03 -0.42 -17.55
CA PRO A 175 -0.29 -1.24 -18.48
C PRO A 175 -1.16 -1.54 -19.71
N PRO A 176 -0.58 -1.61 -20.91
CA PRO A 176 -1.34 -1.95 -22.11
C PRO A 176 -1.99 -3.34 -21.97
N PRO A 177 -3.01 -3.63 -22.79
CA PRO A 177 -3.58 -4.97 -22.92
C PRO A 177 -2.50 -6.05 -23.10
N HIS A 178 -2.83 -7.28 -22.70
CA HIS A 178 -1.96 -8.46 -22.80
C HIS A 178 -0.68 -8.44 -21.95
N ARG A 179 -0.41 -7.37 -21.18
CA ARG A 179 0.66 -7.39 -20.17
C ARG A 179 0.35 -8.44 -19.10
N PRO A 180 1.34 -9.22 -18.62
CA PRO A 180 1.11 -10.29 -17.63
C PRO A 180 0.50 -9.83 -16.30
N TYR A 181 0.54 -8.53 -16.00
CA TYR A 181 -0.17 -7.95 -14.87
C TYR A 181 -1.68 -8.18 -14.92
N TRP A 182 -2.27 -8.17 -16.12
CA TRP A 182 -3.70 -8.37 -16.33
C TRP A 182 -4.02 -9.87 -16.26
N THR A 183 -4.67 -10.25 -15.16
CA THR A 183 -5.18 -11.58 -14.89
C THR A 183 -6.67 -11.44 -14.59
N PRO A 184 -7.46 -12.53 -14.62
CA PRO A 184 -8.86 -12.48 -14.17
C PRO A 184 -8.99 -11.95 -12.74
N GLY A 185 -7.97 -12.15 -11.89
CA GLY A 185 -7.89 -11.63 -10.53
C GLY A 185 -7.74 -10.10 -10.47
N THR A 186 -6.74 -9.57 -11.18
CA THR A 186 -6.44 -8.14 -11.18
C THR A 186 -7.51 -7.34 -11.92
N LEU A 187 -8.08 -7.86 -13.01
CA LEU A 187 -9.23 -7.25 -13.70
C LEU A 187 -10.45 -7.08 -12.79
N ARG A 188 -10.88 -8.18 -12.14
CA ARG A 188 -12.01 -8.14 -11.20
C ARG A 188 -11.76 -7.14 -10.07
N ALA A 189 -10.57 -7.14 -9.48
CA ALA A 189 -10.24 -6.24 -8.38
C ALA A 189 -10.16 -4.76 -8.82
N VAL A 190 -9.71 -4.48 -10.04
CA VAL A 190 -9.79 -3.13 -10.65
C VAL A 190 -11.24 -2.72 -10.87
N GLY A 191 -12.09 -3.61 -11.39
CA GLY A 191 -13.53 -3.35 -11.55
C GLY A 191 -14.24 -3.01 -10.23
N LEU A 192 -13.87 -3.69 -9.13
CA LEU A 192 -14.37 -3.38 -7.79
C LEU A 192 -13.85 -2.04 -7.27
N ARG A 193 -12.59 -1.70 -7.56
CA ARG A 193 -11.99 -0.41 -7.16
C ARG A 193 -12.63 0.77 -7.90
N TYR A 194 -13.00 0.58 -9.17
CA TYR A 194 -13.56 1.61 -10.04
C TYR A 194 -14.93 1.16 -10.59
N PRO A 195 -16.02 1.28 -9.81
CA PRO A 195 -17.33 0.82 -10.24
C PRO A 195 -17.77 1.42 -11.58
N GLY A 196 -18.09 0.56 -12.55
CA GLY A 196 -18.53 0.95 -13.89
C GLY A 196 -17.41 1.21 -14.90
N ILE A 197 -16.15 0.98 -14.54
CA ILE A 197 -15.03 1.06 -15.48
C ILE A 197 -15.17 0.04 -16.62
N ASP A 198 -14.95 0.50 -17.85
CA ASP A 198 -14.88 -0.39 -19.03
C ASP A 198 -13.48 -1.02 -19.13
N LEU A 199 -13.42 -2.33 -18.93
CA LEU A 199 -12.20 -3.13 -19.01
C LEU A 199 -12.16 -4.05 -20.23
N SER A 200 -13.12 -3.96 -21.14
CA SER A 200 -13.24 -4.86 -22.30
C SER A 200 -11.96 -4.95 -23.12
N ALA A 201 -11.22 -3.84 -23.26
CA ALA A 201 -9.94 -3.78 -23.95
C ALA A 201 -8.83 -4.64 -23.31
N TRP A 202 -8.94 -5.00 -22.04
CA TRP A 202 -7.97 -5.84 -21.31
C TRP A 202 -8.47 -7.27 -21.06
N GLU A 203 -9.72 -7.56 -21.40
CA GLU A 203 -10.30 -8.92 -21.36
C GLU A 203 -10.04 -9.72 -22.63
N ALA A 204 -9.68 -9.04 -23.73
CA ALA A 204 -9.33 -9.61 -25.04
C ALA A 204 -7.90 -10.17 -25.09
#